data_AF-G8RR53-F1
#
_entry.id   AF-G8RR53-F1
#
_cell.length_a   1.000
_cell.length_b   1.000
_cell.length_c   1.000
_cell.angle_alpha   90.00
_cell.angle_beta   90.00
_cell.angle_gamma   90.00
#
_symmetry.space_group_name_H-M   'P 1'
#
loop_
_entity.id
_entity.type
_entity.pdbx_description
1 polymer ?
#
loop_
_entity_poly.entity_id
_entity_poly.type
_entity_poly.pdbx_seq_one_letter_code
_entity_poly.pdbx_strand_id
1 'polypeptide(L)' 'MVRAHPGRSASVNTDMSTDPDQIRAQIAELLADLPDPAQEGSGFDELADAEIDVVAARLEQAHELLVQALESVEKG' A
#
# COMPACT_ATOMS: atom_id res chain seq x y z
N MET A 1 -18.04 3.49 46.18
CA MET A 1 -17.45 2.48 45.27
C MET A 1 -17.12 3.19 43.94
N VAL A 2 -16.09 2.71 43.27
CA VAL A 2 -15.27 3.33 42.20
C VAL A 2 -16.04 3.79 40.94
N ARG A 3 -15.48 4.85 40.31
CA ARG A 3 -15.85 5.55 39.05
C ARG A 3 -15.99 4.65 37.81
N ALA A 4 -16.77 5.12 36.81
CA ALA A 4 -16.37 5.08 35.40
C ALA A 4 -17.25 5.98 34.48
N HIS A 5 -16.68 7.09 34.00
CA HIS A 5 -16.88 7.64 32.66
C HIS A 5 -15.46 7.87 32.08
N PRO A 6 -15.23 8.01 30.77
CA PRO A 6 -16.00 7.58 29.59
C PRO A 6 -15.12 6.76 28.62
N GLY A 7 -15.68 5.75 27.96
CA GLY A 7 -15.06 5.09 26.82
C GLY A 7 -15.14 6.01 25.59
N ARG A 8 -14.16 6.90 25.49
CA ARG A 8 -13.73 7.64 24.31
C ARG A 8 -13.90 6.77 23.05
N SER A 9 -14.94 7.03 22.26
CA SER A 9 -14.99 6.60 20.86
C SER A 9 -13.79 7.23 20.20
N ALA A 10 -12.77 6.40 19.97
CA ALA A 10 -11.61 6.77 19.19
C ALA A 10 -12.11 7.40 17.90
N SER A 11 -11.69 8.63 17.68
CA SER A 11 -11.76 9.28 16.39
C SER A 11 -11.40 8.25 15.33
N VAL A 12 -12.22 8.14 14.30
CA VAL A 12 -11.80 7.60 13.01
C VAL A 12 -10.77 8.61 12.48
N ASN A 13 -9.58 8.63 13.07
CA ASN A 13 -8.42 9.11 12.36
C ASN A 13 -8.09 7.93 11.47
N THR A 14 -8.46 8.04 10.20
CA THR A 14 -7.84 7.32 9.10
C THR A 14 -6.38 7.79 9.01
N ASP A 15 -5.63 7.71 10.11
CA ASP A 15 -4.20 7.85 10.13
C ASP A 15 -3.73 6.72 9.22
N MET A 16 -3.26 7.09 8.04
CA MET A 16 -2.56 6.17 7.17
C MET A 16 -1.55 5.44 8.03
N SER A 17 -1.73 4.14 8.17
CA SER A 17 -0.87 3.36 9.05
C SER A 17 0.56 3.46 8.54
N THR A 18 1.44 4.00 9.39
CA THR A 18 2.88 4.03 9.16
C THR A 18 3.55 2.70 9.53
N ASP A 19 2.74 1.70 9.93
CA ASP A 19 3.24 0.38 10.23
C ASP A 19 3.85 -0.28 8.97
N PRO A 20 5.13 -0.64 9.02
CA PRO A 20 5.84 -1.13 7.85
C PRO A 20 5.30 -2.48 7.35
N ASP A 21 4.74 -3.33 8.21
CA ASP A 21 4.12 -4.59 7.81
C ASP A 21 2.79 -4.34 7.08
N GLN A 22 1.97 -3.42 7.57
CA GLN A 22 0.72 -3.03 6.90
C GLN A 22 0.96 -2.34 5.55
N ILE A 23 2.00 -1.51 5.45
CA ILE A 23 2.42 -0.90 4.17
C ILE A 23 2.85 -1.98 3.17
N ARG A 24 3.67 -2.94 3.60
CA ARG A 24 4.09 -4.07 2.76
C ARG A 24 2.90 -4.90 2.27
N ALA A 25 1.92 -5.16 3.13
CA ALA A 25 0.72 -5.92 2.77
C ALA A 25 -0.11 -5.21 1.69
N GLN A 26 -0.31 -3.89 1.82
CA GLN A 26 -1.06 -3.09 0.83
C GLN A 26 -0.33 -3.03 -0.52
N ILE A 27 0.99 -2.89 -0.51
CA ILE A 27 1.79 -2.93 -1.74
C ILE A 27 1.70 -4.31 -2.39
N ALA A 28 1.80 -5.39 -1.62
CA ALA A 28 1.65 -6.74 -2.15
C ALA A 28 0.28 -6.96 -2.80
N GLU A 29 -0.79 -6.42 -2.21
CA GLU A 29 -2.14 -6.45 -2.79
C GLU A 29 -2.23 -5.65 -4.09
N LEU A 30 -1.66 -4.44 -4.13
CA LEU A 30 -1.63 -3.61 -5.34
C LEU A 30 -0.90 -4.28 -6.50
N LEU A 31 0.18 -5.01 -6.20
CA LEU A 31 1.04 -5.63 -7.20
C LEU A 31 0.67 -7.09 -7.52
N ALA A 32 -0.30 -7.70 -6.81
CA ALA A 32 -0.65 -9.12 -6.96
C ALA A 32 -1.12 -9.50 -8.37
N ASP A 33 -1.73 -8.56 -9.09
CA ASP A 33 -2.23 -8.77 -10.45
C ASP A 33 -1.16 -8.59 -11.53
N LEU A 34 0.05 -8.14 -11.16
CA LEU A 34 1.11 -7.87 -12.13
C LEU A 34 1.91 -9.14 -12.40
N PRO A 35 2.27 -9.41 -13.67
CA PRO A 35 3.18 -10.50 -13.99
C PRO A 35 4.55 -10.22 -13.38
N ASP A 36 5.15 -11.24 -12.76
CA ASP A 36 6.46 -11.13 -12.15
C ASP A 36 7.57 -11.15 -13.22
N PRO A 37 8.36 -10.08 -13.39
CA PRO A 37 9.45 -10.04 -14.37
C PRO A 37 10.58 -11.03 -14.05
N ALA A 38 10.69 -11.52 -12.81
CA ALA A 38 11.71 -12.48 -12.40
C ALA A 38 11.25 -13.95 -12.57
N GLN A 39 9.96 -14.20 -12.81
CA GLN A 39 9.41 -15.53 -12.95
C GLN A 39 9.34 -15.95 -14.43
N GLU A 40 10.08 -17.00 -14.79
CA GLU A 40 9.98 -17.60 -16.12
C GLU A 40 8.53 -18.06 -16.38
N GLY A 41 7.99 -17.65 -17.55
CA GLY A 41 6.62 -17.99 -17.93
C GLY A 41 5.52 -17.17 -17.23
N SER A 42 5.85 -16.05 -16.60
CA SER A 42 4.87 -15.09 -16.07
C SER A 42 4.09 -14.33 -17.15
N GLY A 43 4.55 -14.38 -18.40
CA GLY A 43 4.00 -13.58 -19.50
C GLY A 43 4.49 -12.13 -19.50
N PHE A 44 5.45 -11.76 -18.62
CA PHE A 44 5.97 -10.39 -18.57
C PHE A 44 6.56 -9.91 -19.91
N ASP A 45 7.31 -10.78 -20.61
CA ASP A 45 7.90 -10.46 -21.92
C ASP A 45 6.86 -10.40 -23.06
N GLU A 46 5.63 -10.85 -22.81
CA GLU A 46 4.54 -10.94 -23.78
C GLU A 46 3.51 -9.81 -23.62
N LEU A 47 3.73 -8.91 -22.67
CA LEU A 47 2.84 -7.78 -22.40
C LEU A 47 2.70 -6.88 -23.63
N ALA A 48 1.45 -6.54 -23.97
CA ALA A 48 1.17 -5.49 -24.92
C ALA A 48 1.45 -4.10 -24.31
N ASP A 49 1.70 -3.09 -25.16
CA ASP A 49 1.95 -1.70 -24.72
C ASP A 49 0.89 -1.19 -23.72
N ALA A 50 -0.40 -1.51 -23.95
CA ALA A 50 -1.48 -1.11 -23.06
C ALA A 50 -1.40 -1.77 -21.66
N GLU A 51 -0.84 -2.98 -21.57
CA GLU A 51 -0.65 -3.68 -20.31
C GLU A 51 0.59 -3.15 -19.56
N ILE A 52 1.62 -2.71 -20.31
CA ILE A 52 2.80 -2.02 -19.76
C ILE A 52 2.37 -0.72 -19.08
N ASP A 53 1.47 0.06 -19.68
CA ASP A 53 0.92 1.27 -19.07
C ASP A 53 0.17 0.97 -17.75
N VAL A 54 -0.55 -0.14 -17.69
CA VAL A 54 -1.24 -0.59 -16.47
C VAL A 54 -0.24 -1.01 -15.38
N VAL A 55 0.81 -1.74 -15.75
CA VAL A 55 1.91 -2.09 -14.85
C VAL A 55 2.56 -0.82 -14.29
N ALA A 56 2.87 0.15 -15.14
CA ALA A 56 3.47 1.41 -14.73
C ALA A 56 2.58 2.18 -13.75
N ALA A 57 1.27 2.30 -14.03
CA ALA A 57 0.32 2.97 -13.15
C ALA A 57 0.22 2.28 -11.77
N ARG A 58 0.23 0.94 -11.72
CA ARG A 58 0.20 0.18 -10.46
C ARG A 58 1.49 0.36 -9.66
N LEU A 59 2.65 0.40 -10.31
CA LEU A 59 3.93 0.68 -9.66
C LEU A 59 4.01 2.11 -9.11
N GLU A 60 3.48 3.09 -9.84
CA GLU A 60 3.37 4.48 -9.37
C GLU A 60 2.48 4.56 -8.11
N GLN A 61 1.31 3.90 -8.11
CA GLN A 61 0.45 3.84 -6.93
C GLN A 61 1.14 3.24 -5.71
N ALA A 62 1.90 2.16 -5.89
CA ALA A 62 2.68 1.56 -4.81
C ALA A 62 3.78 2.51 -4.31
N HIS A 63 4.41 3.27 -5.20
CA HIS A 63 5.41 4.28 -4.84
C HIS A 63 4.79 5.44 -4.04
N GLU A 64 3.67 5.98 -4.48
CA GLU A 64 2.97 7.06 -3.77
C GLU A 64 2.57 6.65 -2.35
N LEU A 65 2.15 5.40 -2.16
CA LEU A 65 1.86 4.85 -0.82
C LEU A 65 3.11 4.88 0.07
N LEU A 66 4.27 4.47 -0.46
CA LEU A 66 5.55 4.52 0.27
C LEU A 66 5.96 5.95 0.62
N VAL A 67 5.84 6.88 -0.34
CA VAL A 67 6.15 8.30 -0.12
C VAL A 67 5.25 8.89 0.96
N GLN A 68 3.94 8.64 0.87
CA GLN A 68 2.99 9.12 1.87
C GLN A 68 3.28 8.56 3.27
N ALA A 69 3.67 7.28 3.37
CA ALA A 69 4.08 6.67 4.62
C ALA A 69 5.34 7.34 5.20
N LEU A 70 6.35 7.59 4.37
CA LEU A 70 7.58 8.28 4.78
C LEU A 70 7.30 9.70 5.28
N GLU A 71 6.51 10.47 4.55
CA GLU A 71 6.13 11.81 4.98
C GLU A 71 5.34 11.81 6.29
N SER A 72 4.53 10.77 6.53
CA SER A 72 3.75 10.64 7.77
C SER A 72 4.64 10.32 8.97
N VAL A 73 5.74 9.59 8.77
CA VAL A 73 6.76 9.36 9.81
C VAL A 73 7.54 10.64 10.13
N GLU A 74 7.85 11.48 9.13
CA GLU A 74 8.57 12.74 9.36
C GLU A 74 7.72 13.81 10.07
N LYS A 75 6.39 13.73 9.95
CA LYS A 75 5.43 14.67 10.55
C LYS A 75 4.97 14.26 11.95
N GLY A 76 5.20 13.02 12.38
CA GLY A 76 4.81 12.45 13.68
C GLY A 76 5.92 12.51 14.73
#